data_AF-W4L411-F1
#
_entry.id   AF-W4L411-F1
#
_cell.length_a   1.000
_cell.length_b   1.000
_cell.length_c   1.000
_cell.angle_alpha   90.00
_cell.angle_beta   90.00
_cell.angle_gamma   90.00
#
_symmetry.space_group_name_H-M   'P 1'
#
loop_
_entity.id
_entity.type
_entity.pdbx_description
1 polymer ?
#
loop_
_entity_poly.entity_id
_entity_poly.type
_entity_poly.pdbx_seq_one_letter_code
_entity_poly.pdbx_strand_id
1 'polypeptide(L)'
;MVAAPQMMDTWTNAERWCWNEICAGRIADFNKRYDINSELDPKSSADWENQEEQRLLSADFLVTILTQDSMRCAMSFQGVRIIGAWFKEPIELNHARLERQLWLEKCRLEAALQLIDLGIDSWFSLESSHLIGDVNLGGAMLKSHVSLSSAAFEAEVNLTAAKIGGLLT
;
A
#
# COMPACT_ATOMS: atom_id res chain seq x y z
N MET A 1 11.29 20.14 -16.84
CA MET A 1 10.00 20.15 -16.12
C MET A 1 8.89 19.94 -17.13
N VAL A 2 7.84 19.24 -16.69
CA VAL A 2 6.61 18.84 -17.41
C VAL A 2 6.71 17.54 -18.22
N ALA A 3 6.29 16.43 -17.59
CA ALA A 3 5.62 15.27 -18.20
C ALA A 3 5.08 14.31 -17.11
N ALA A 4 4.10 14.78 -16.33
CA ALA A 4 3.20 13.95 -15.52
C ALA A 4 1.70 14.00 -15.93
N PRO A 5 1.19 14.90 -16.82
CA PRO A 5 -0.25 14.98 -17.08
C PRO A 5 -0.88 13.72 -17.69
N GLN A 6 -0.21 13.04 -18.63
CA GLN A 6 -0.86 11.99 -19.44
C GLN A 6 -1.17 10.69 -18.68
N MET A 7 -0.47 10.39 -17.58
CA MET A 7 -0.74 9.19 -16.76
C MET A 7 -1.87 9.42 -15.75
N MET A 8 -2.02 10.65 -15.25
CA MET A 8 -3.06 10.94 -14.26
C MET A 8 -4.47 10.87 -14.86
N ASP A 9 -4.58 11.02 -16.18
CA ASP A 9 -5.85 10.93 -16.91
C ASP A 9 -6.41 9.50 -16.96
N THR A 10 -5.58 8.48 -16.75
CA THR A 10 -6.03 7.06 -16.68
C THR A 10 -6.43 6.63 -15.27
N TRP A 11 -6.16 7.46 -14.25
CA TRP A 11 -6.45 7.13 -12.86
C TRP A 11 -7.92 7.37 -12.48
N THR A 12 -8.43 6.46 -11.66
CA THR A 12 -9.76 6.59 -11.07
C THR A 12 -9.85 7.83 -10.18
N ASN A 13 -11.07 8.21 -9.78
CA ASN A 13 -11.26 9.30 -8.81
C ASN A 13 -10.61 8.96 -7.45
N ALA A 14 -10.65 7.69 -7.04
CA ALA A 14 -10.04 7.20 -5.80
C ALA A 14 -8.50 7.34 -5.85
N GLU A 15 -7.87 6.92 -6.94
CA GLU A 15 -6.43 7.01 -7.16
C GLU A 15 -5.95 8.46 -7.23
N ARG A 16 -6.64 9.32 -7.99
CA ARG A 16 -6.31 10.75 -8.07
C ARG A 16 -6.42 11.42 -6.70
N TRP A 17 -7.46 11.10 -5.93
CA TRP A 17 -7.59 11.63 -4.58
C TRP A 17 -6.47 11.13 -3.65
N CYS A 18 -6.21 9.81 -3.65
CA CYS A 18 -5.15 9.19 -2.86
C CYS A 18 -3.79 9.83 -3.15
N TRP A 19 -3.47 10.03 -4.44
CA TRP A 19 -2.22 10.67 -4.85
C TRP A 19 -2.10 12.12 -4.35
N ASN A 20 -3.18 12.90 -4.41
CA ASN A 20 -3.19 14.28 -3.92
C ASN A 20 -2.94 14.34 -2.40
N GLU A 21 -3.49 13.41 -1.63
CA GLU A 21 -3.20 13.30 -0.19
C GLU A 21 -1.73 12.96 0.08
N ILE A 22 -1.18 11.99 -0.65
CA ILE A 22 0.23 11.56 -0.55
C ILE A 22 1.19 12.70 -0.91
N CYS A 23 0.93 13.43 -2.00
CA CYS A 23 1.71 14.60 -2.41
C CYS A 23 1.69 15.69 -1.36
N ALA A 24 0.53 15.89 -0.72
CA ALA A 24 0.39 16.85 0.37
C ALA A 24 0.97 16.35 1.71
N GLY A 25 1.54 15.14 1.75
CA GLY A 25 2.10 14.53 2.95
C GLY A 25 1.06 14.15 4.00
N ARG A 26 -0.19 13.99 3.61
CA ARG A 26 -1.27 13.50 4.47
C ARG A 26 -1.41 11.98 4.32
N ILE A 27 -2.27 11.39 5.15
CA ILE A 27 -2.66 9.99 5.04
C ILE A 27 -3.88 9.93 4.11
N ALA A 28 -3.81 9.10 3.08
CA ALA A 28 -4.96 8.80 2.24
C ALA A 28 -5.88 7.83 2.98
N ASP A 29 -6.73 8.38 3.85
CA ASP A 29 -7.61 7.62 4.74
C ASP A 29 -9.01 7.49 4.14
N PHE A 30 -9.26 6.38 3.46
CA PHE A 30 -10.55 6.09 2.83
C PHE A 30 -11.65 5.88 3.87
N ASN A 31 -11.33 5.33 5.04
CA ASN A 31 -12.29 5.15 6.13
C ASN A 31 -12.84 6.50 6.60
N LYS A 32 -11.96 7.49 6.85
CA LYS A 32 -12.41 8.85 7.16
C LYS A 32 -13.14 9.53 6.01
N ARG A 33 -12.78 9.24 4.76
CA ARG A 33 -13.38 9.88 3.60
C ARG A 33 -14.83 9.45 3.35
N TYR A 34 -15.13 8.16 3.47
CA TYR A 34 -16.43 7.62 3.06
C TYR A 34 -17.24 7.00 4.21
N ASP A 35 -16.59 6.59 5.30
CA ASP A 35 -17.19 5.81 6.38
C ASP A 35 -17.01 6.49 7.75
N ILE A 36 -17.43 7.77 7.81
CA ILE A 36 -17.29 8.65 8.98
C ILE A 36 -17.90 8.04 10.25
N ASN A 37 -18.88 7.15 10.13
CA ASN A 37 -19.63 6.59 11.26
C ASN A 37 -19.30 5.13 11.60
N SER A 38 -18.59 4.39 10.73
CA SER A 38 -18.23 2.99 10.99
C SER A 38 -17.14 2.53 10.02
N GLU A 39 -15.91 2.39 10.51
CA GLU A 39 -14.81 1.85 9.68
C GLU A 39 -15.18 0.47 9.12
N LEU A 40 -14.87 0.22 7.85
CA LEU A 40 -15.06 -1.10 7.25
C LEU A 40 -14.06 -2.09 7.84
N ASP A 41 -14.56 -3.27 8.21
CA ASP A 41 -13.70 -4.40 8.56
C ASP A 41 -13.11 -4.98 7.25
N PRO A 42 -11.77 -5.01 7.07
CA PRO A 42 -11.12 -5.60 5.89
C PRO A 42 -11.48 -7.08 5.65
N LYS A 43 -12.00 -7.77 6.66
CA LYS A 43 -12.45 -9.17 6.56
C LYS A 43 -13.86 -9.33 5.97
N SER A 44 -14.68 -8.27 6.00
CA SER A 44 -16.08 -8.33 5.56
C SER A 44 -16.24 -8.05 4.06
N SER A 45 -16.11 -9.06 3.19
CA SER A 45 -16.14 -8.83 1.72
C SER A 45 -17.39 -8.09 1.23
N ALA A 46 -18.56 -8.37 1.80
CA ALA A 46 -19.83 -7.77 1.39
C ALA A 46 -19.86 -6.24 1.56
N ASP A 47 -19.22 -5.70 2.60
CA ASP A 47 -19.21 -4.25 2.82
C ASP A 47 -18.29 -3.53 1.82
N TRP A 48 -17.22 -4.21 1.38
CA TRP A 48 -16.27 -3.66 0.41
C TRP A 48 -16.81 -3.67 -1.01
N GLU A 49 -17.53 -4.72 -1.41
CA GLU A 49 -18.19 -4.80 -2.72
C GLU A 49 -19.18 -3.64 -2.93
N ASN A 50 -19.91 -3.24 -1.88
CA ASN A 50 -20.82 -2.09 -1.94
C ASN A 50 -20.12 -0.73 -2.11
N GLN A 51 -18.81 -0.66 -1.87
CA GLN A 51 -18.00 0.56 -1.90
C GLN A 51 -16.83 0.47 -2.90
N GLU A 52 -16.89 -0.47 -3.86
CA GLU A 52 -15.78 -0.80 -4.76
C GLU A 52 -15.19 0.44 -5.44
N GLU A 53 -16.03 1.24 -6.11
CA GLU A 53 -15.59 2.44 -6.86
C GLU A 53 -14.90 3.51 -6.00
N GLN A 54 -15.15 3.50 -4.69
CA GLN A 54 -14.64 4.52 -3.78
C GLN A 54 -13.25 4.20 -3.22
N ARG A 55 -12.91 2.92 -3.14
CA ARG A 55 -11.75 2.40 -2.38
C ARG A 55 -10.81 1.55 -3.21
N LEU A 56 -11.24 1.12 -4.39
CA LEU A 56 -10.43 0.32 -5.30
C LEU A 56 -9.27 1.15 -5.85
N LEU A 57 -8.07 0.63 -5.65
CA LEU A 57 -6.83 1.13 -6.25
C LEU A 57 -6.23 0.00 -7.08
N SER A 58 -5.74 0.33 -8.28
CA SER A 58 -5.03 -0.64 -9.12
C SER A 58 -3.63 -0.94 -8.56
N ALA A 59 -3.11 -2.13 -8.88
CA ALA A 59 -1.71 -2.43 -8.59
C ALA A 59 -0.77 -1.48 -9.35
N ASP A 60 -1.10 -1.19 -10.62
CA ASP A 60 -0.37 -0.29 -11.50
C ASP A 60 -0.22 1.11 -10.89
N PHE A 61 -1.27 1.65 -10.27
CA PHE A 61 -1.21 2.92 -9.56
C PHE A 61 -0.14 2.90 -8.46
N LEU A 62 -0.19 1.91 -7.56
CA LEU A 62 0.73 1.83 -6.43
C LEU A 62 2.18 1.61 -6.89
N VAL A 63 2.40 0.70 -7.84
CA VAL A 63 3.72 0.45 -8.43
C VAL A 63 4.25 1.71 -9.12
N THR A 64 3.41 2.41 -9.87
CA THR A 64 3.78 3.65 -10.57
C THR A 64 4.26 4.73 -9.60
N ILE A 65 3.49 5.02 -8.55
CA ILE A 65 3.85 6.11 -7.62
C ILE A 65 5.10 5.80 -6.80
N LEU A 66 5.38 4.51 -6.56
CA LEU A 66 6.53 4.06 -5.77
C LEU A 66 7.82 3.94 -6.58
N THR A 67 7.74 3.69 -7.89
CA THR A 67 8.91 3.33 -8.71
C THR A 67 9.28 4.37 -9.78
N GLN A 68 8.33 5.15 -10.29
CA GLN A 68 8.64 6.15 -11.30
C GLN A 68 9.23 7.42 -10.70
N ASP A 69 10.39 7.85 -11.20
CA ASP A 69 11.13 8.99 -10.65
C ASP A 69 10.30 10.28 -10.60
N SER A 70 9.50 10.56 -11.64
CA SER A 70 8.64 11.76 -11.68
C SER A 70 7.64 11.80 -10.53
N MET A 71 7.06 10.64 -10.17
CA MET A 71 6.14 10.50 -9.05
C MET A 71 6.89 10.54 -7.73
N ARG A 72 7.99 9.78 -7.60
CA ARG A 72 8.84 9.77 -6.39
C ARG A 72 9.36 11.17 -6.03
N CYS A 73 9.67 12.01 -7.02
CA CYS A 73 10.08 13.40 -6.80
C CYS A 73 8.93 14.32 -6.34
N ALA A 74 7.70 14.06 -6.77
CA ALA A 74 6.52 14.83 -6.36
C ALA A 74 5.97 14.41 -4.99
N MET A 75 6.21 13.16 -4.60
CA MET A 75 5.81 12.61 -3.31
C MET A 75 6.53 13.31 -2.16
N SER A 76 5.78 13.60 -1.10
CA SER A 76 6.33 14.17 0.13
C SER A 76 7.35 13.24 0.81
N PHE A 77 8.17 13.79 1.72
CA PHE A 77 9.15 13.02 2.49
C PHE A 77 8.52 11.94 3.40
N GLN A 78 7.21 12.02 3.66
CA GLN A 78 6.46 11.04 4.45
C GLN A 78 6.19 9.74 3.69
N GLY A 79 6.48 9.64 2.39
CA GLY A 79 6.22 8.41 1.63
C GLY A 79 4.73 8.15 1.39
N VAL A 80 4.37 6.88 1.25
CA VAL A 80 3.00 6.44 0.98
C VAL A 80 2.34 5.96 2.27
N ARG A 81 1.18 6.53 2.59
CA ARG A 81 0.34 6.09 3.71
C ARG A 81 -1.11 6.02 3.29
N ILE A 82 -1.61 4.81 3.16
CA ILE A 82 -2.97 4.51 2.69
C ILE A 82 -3.69 3.70 3.77
N ILE A 83 -4.90 4.13 4.11
CA ILE A 83 -5.78 3.43 5.06
C ILE A 83 -7.11 3.10 4.37
N GLY A 84 -7.57 1.85 4.49
CA GLY A 84 -8.92 1.48 4.03
C GLY A 84 -9.07 1.33 2.52
N ALA A 85 -7.99 1.04 1.79
CA ALA A 85 -8.01 0.80 0.35
C ALA A 85 -8.20 -0.69 0.02
N TRP A 86 -8.69 -0.95 -1.19
CA TRP A 86 -8.91 -2.30 -1.72
C TRP A 86 -8.04 -2.53 -2.95
N PHE A 87 -7.29 -3.63 -2.96
CA PHE A 87 -6.51 -4.08 -4.10
C PHE A 87 -6.99 -5.48 -4.50
N LYS A 88 -7.48 -5.60 -5.74
CA LYS A 88 -7.94 -6.88 -6.31
C LYS A 88 -6.86 -7.57 -7.15
N GLU A 89 -5.87 -6.81 -7.59
CA GLU A 89 -4.79 -7.23 -8.46
C GLU A 89 -3.51 -7.53 -7.65
N PRO A 90 -2.63 -8.42 -8.14
CA PRO A 90 -1.36 -8.68 -7.48
C PRO A 90 -0.47 -7.43 -7.51
N ILE A 91 0.14 -7.11 -6.38
CA ILE A 91 1.07 -5.98 -6.27
C ILE A 91 2.49 -6.51 -6.35
N GLU A 92 3.23 -6.08 -7.37
CA GLU A 92 4.62 -6.50 -7.61
C GLU A 92 5.60 -5.34 -7.37
N LEU A 93 6.37 -5.42 -6.28
CA LEU A 93 7.44 -4.48 -5.94
C LEU A 93 8.78 -5.19 -5.76
N ASN A 94 8.94 -6.34 -6.43
CA ASN A 94 10.18 -7.11 -6.41
C ASN A 94 11.38 -6.22 -6.79
N HIS A 95 12.46 -6.31 -6.02
CA HIS A 95 13.69 -5.54 -6.17
C HIS A 95 13.55 -4.00 -6.06
N ALA A 96 12.37 -3.46 -5.75
CA ALA A 96 12.19 -2.02 -5.62
C ALA A 96 13.01 -1.45 -4.45
N ARG A 97 13.31 -0.15 -4.50
CA ARG A 97 14.07 0.56 -3.46
C ARG A 97 13.29 1.80 -3.04
N LEU A 98 12.73 1.74 -1.84
CA LEU A 98 11.91 2.80 -1.27
C LEU A 98 12.71 3.51 -0.18
N GLU A 99 13.04 4.77 -0.42
CA GLU A 99 13.73 5.63 0.54
C GLU A 99 12.82 6.09 1.69
N ARG A 100 11.51 5.89 1.54
CA ARG A 100 10.46 6.37 2.44
C ARG A 100 9.56 5.23 2.85
N GLN A 101 8.71 5.50 3.83
CA GLN A 101 7.78 4.52 4.38
C GLN A 101 6.69 4.11 3.37
N LEU A 102 6.16 2.92 3.59
CA LEU A 102 5.01 2.35 2.88
C LEU A 102 4.05 1.77 3.92
N TRP A 103 2.89 2.41 4.08
CA TRP A 103 1.79 1.92 4.91
C TRP A 103 0.59 1.58 4.03
N LEU A 104 0.13 0.35 4.14
CA LEU A 104 -1.14 -0.14 3.61
C LEU A 104 -1.90 -0.75 4.80
N GLU A 105 -2.52 0.11 5.59
CA GLU A 105 -3.15 -0.27 6.87
C GLU A 105 -4.67 -0.37 6.72
N LYS A 106 -5.31 -1.28 7.46
CA LYS A 106 -6.75 -1.56 7.33
C LYS A 106 -7.19 -1.76 5.87
N CYS A 107 -6.28 -2.24 5.03
CA CYS A 107 -6.52 -2.44 3.61
C CYS A 107 -6.95 -3.89 3.37
N ARG A 108 -7.63 -4.12 2.25
CA ARG A 108 -8.00 -5.46 1.78
C ARG A 108 -7.20 -5.77 0.52
N LEU A 109 -6.46 -6.88 0.51
CA LEU A 109 -5.66 -7.33 -0.62
C LEU A 109 -6.12 -8.74 -1.02
N GLU A 110 -6.80 -8.86 -2.17
CA GLU A 110 -7.33 -10.14 -2.64
C GLU A 110 -6.25 -11.04 -3.24
N ALA A 111 -5.27 -10.44 -3.90
CA ALA A 111 -4.23 -11.11 -4.64
C ALA A 111 -2.88 -10.99 -3.94
N ALA A 112 -1.86 -11.63 -4.53
CA ALA A 112 -0.55 -11.74 -3.92
C ALA A 112 0.18 -10.38 -3.79
N LEU A 113 0.94 -10.23 -2.71
CA LEU A 113 1.82 -9.11 -2.44
C LEU A 113 3.28 -9.59 -2.56
N GLN A 114 3.91 -9.31 -3.71
CA GLN A 114 5.26 -9.77 -4.04
C GLN A 114 6.29 -8.66 -3.79
N LEU A 115 7.11 -8.87 -2.76
CA LEU A 115 8.09 -7.93 -2.20
C LEU A 115 9.49 -8.58 -2.10
N ILE A 116 9.81 -9.49 -3.02
CA ILE A 116 11.09 -10.23 -3.04
C ILE A 116 12.23 -9.24 -3.22
N ASP A 117 13.26 -9.35 -2.38
CA ASP A 117 14.42 -8.46 -2.34
C ASP A 117 14.05 -6.96 -2.26
N LEU A 118 12.85 -6.61 -1.80
CA LEU A 118 12.42 -5.22 -1.61
C LEU A 118 13.33 -4.53 -0.58
N GLY A 119 13.76 -3.31 -0.86
CA GLY A 119 14.46 -2.46 0.10
C GLY A 119 13.57 -1.32 0.57
N ILE A 120 13.33 -1.19 1.87
CA ILE A 120 12.66 -0.04 2.47
C ILE A 120 13.57 0.57 3.55
N ASP A 121 13.89 1.85 3.41
CA ASP A 121 14.78 2.57 4.32
C ASP A 121 14.08 3.09 5.58
N SER A 122 12.75 3.03 5.59
CA SER A 122 11.87 3.53 6.65
C SER A 122 10.85 2.46 7.07
N TRP A 123 9.73 2.90 7.68
CA TRP A 123 8.71 2.02 8.23
C TRP A 123 7.87 1.35 7.13
N PHE A 124 7.73 0.03 7.21
CA PHE A 124 6.75 -0.75 6.46
C PHE A 124 5.59 -1.22 7.35
N SER A 125 4.34 -0.96 6.96
CA SER A 125 3.17 -1.30 7.77
C SER A 125 2.06 -1.93 6.95
N LEU A 126 1.54 -3.06 7.43
CA LEU A 126 0.33 -3.74 6.98
C LEU A 126 -0.68 -3.86 8.14
N GLU A 127 -0.58 -3.00 9.14
CA GLU A 127 -1.35 -3.09 10.38
C GLU A 127 -2.86 -3.16 10.11
N SER A 128 -3.52 -4.12 10.77
CA SER A 128 -4.96 -4.37 10.66
C SER A 128 -5.47 -4.63 9.24
N SER A 129 -4.60 -4.92 8.27
CA SER A 129 -4.98 -5.26 6.90
C SER A 129 -5.36 -6.74 6.77
N HIS A 130 -6.15 -7.06 5.74
CA HIS A 130 -6.51 -8.42 5.39
C HIS A 130 -5.89 -8.81 4.06
N LEU A 131 -5.01 -9.81 4.08
CA LEU A 131 -4.23 -10.29 2.95
C LEU A 131 -4.64 -11.72 2.64
N ILE A 132 -5.28 -11.91 1.49
CA ILE A 132 -5.90 -13.18 1.09
C ILE A 132 -4.91 -13.99 0.25
N GLY A 133 -4.21 -13.34 -0.68
CA GLY A 133 -3.13 -13.94 -1.44
C GLY A 133 -1.82 -14.04 -0.66
N ASP A 134 -0.83 -14.74 -1.25
CA ASP A 134 0.49 -14.91 -0.65
C ASP A 134 1.21 -13.57 -0.43
N VAL A 135 1.96 -13.49 0.68
CA VAL A 135 2.83 -12.35 0.98
C VAL A 135 4.27 -12.81 0.96
N ASN A 136 5.04 -12.34 -0.01
CA ASN A 136 6.41 -12.79 -0.20
C ASN A 136 7.41 -11.64 0.02
N LEU A 137 8.11 -11.69 1.14
CA LEU A 137 9.17 -10.77 1.56
C LEU A 137 10.55 -11.46 1.51
N GLY A 138 10.70 -12.52 0.72
CA GLY A 138 11.95 -13.26 0.59
C GLY A 138 13.13 -12.34 0.26
N GLY A 139 14.17 -12.33 1.08
CA GLY A 139 15.36 -11.50 0.89
C GLY A 139 15.16 -9.98 1.13
N ALA A 140 13.96 -9.54 1.52
CA ALA A 140 13.67 -8.13 1.73
C ALA A 140 14.58 -7.48 2.78
N MET A 141 14.99 -6.24 2.55
CA MET A 141 15.80 -5.41 3.44
C MET A 141 14.97 -4.26 3.99
N LEU A 142 14.42 -4.44 5.19
CA LEU A 142 13.54 -3.49 5.88
C LEU A 142 14.36 -2.82 6.99
N LYS A 143 14.94 -1.63 6.72
CA LYS A 143 15.95 -1.02 7.60
C LYS A 143 15.40 -0.51 8.93
N SER A 144 14.08 -0.39 9.06
CA SER A 144 13.42 0.13 10.26
C SER A 144 12.38 -0.86 10.80
N HIS A 145 11.30 -0.33 11.36
CA HIS A 145 10.20 -1.07 11.96
C HIS A 145 9.29 -1.67 10.89
N VAL A 146 8.76 -2.84 11.20
CA VAL A 146 7.72 -3.54 10.44
C VAL A 146 6.54 -3.77 11.36
N SER A 147 5.36 -3.22 11.01
CA SER A 147 4.12 -3.50 11.75
C SER A 147 3.22 -4.40 10.91
N LEU A 148 2.95 -5.60 11.42
CA LEU A 148 1.93 -6.54 10.95
C LEU A 148 0.87 -6.76 12.04
N SER A 149 0.82 -5.89 13.06
CA SER A 149 -0.09 -6.04 14.19
C SER A 149 -1.54 -6.11 13.72
N SER A 150 -2.29 -7.08 14.23
CA SER A 150 -3.69 -7.34 13.84
C SER A 150 -3.92 -7.59 12.34
N ALA A 151 -2.86 -7.74 11.53
CA ALA A 151 -3.01 -8.16 10.14
C ALA A 151 -3.50 -9.61 10.11
N ALA A 152 -4.37 -9.91 9.15
CA ALA A 152 -4.85 -11.26 8.91
C ALA A 152 -4.31 -11.75 7.56
N PHE A 153 -3.76 -12.96 7.56
CA PHE A 153 -3.20 -13.62 6.38
C PHE A 153 -3.95 -14.94 6.16
N GLU A 154 -4.56 -15.12 4.99
CA GLU A 154 -5.25 -16.37 4.65
C GLU A 154 -4.34 -17.38 3.93
N ALA A 155 -3.27 -16.89 3.29
CA ALA A 155 -2.31 -17.70 2.55
C ALA A 155 -0.88 -17.61 3.15
N GLU A 156 0.13 -18.03 2.40
CA GLU A 156 1.50 -18.14 2.92
C GLU A 156 2.15 -16.76 3.11
N VAL A 157 2.87 -16.61 4.23
CA VAL A 157 3.76 -15.46 4.48
C VAL A 157 5.20 -15.95 4.47
N ASN A 158 5.95 -15.57 3.44
CA ASN A 158 7.34 -15.93 3.28
C ASN A 158 8.26 -14.76 3.68
N LEU A 159 9.03 -14.95 4.76
CA LEU A 159 10.04 -14.00 5.26
C LEU A 159 11.47 -14.55 5.14
N THR A 160 11.66 -15.59 4.32
CA THR A 160 12.95 -16.27 4.18
C THR A 160 14.04 -15.28 3.79
N ALA A 161 15.12 -15.24 4.58
CA ALA A 161 16.24 -14.32 4.41
C ALA A 161 15.91 -12.82 4.48
N ALA A 162 14.70 -12.44 4.90
CA ALA A 162 14.36 -11.06 5.16
C ALA A 162 15.20 -10.51 6.32
N LYS A 163 15.64 -9.26 6.21
CA LYS A 163 16.40 -8.53 7.23
C LYS A 163 15.58 -7.36 7.72
N ILE A 164 15.25 -7.39 9.00
CA ILE A 164 14.51 -6.31 9.67
C ILE A 164 15.46 -5.62 10.65
N GLY A 165 15.67 -4.32 10.45
CA GLY A 165 16.60 -3.52 11.25
C GLY A 165 15.99 -3.04 12.58
N GLY A 166 14.66 -2.96 12.65
CA GLY A 166 13.92 -2.58 13.85
C GLY A 166 13.07 -3.72 14.43
N LEU A 167 11.97 -3.35 15.10
CA LEU A 167 11.00 -4.32 15.61
C LEU A 167 10.09 -4.84 14.50
N LEU A 168 9.68 -6.09 14.65
CA LEU A 168 8.56 -6.70 13.96
C LEU A 168 7.41 -6.88 14.97
N THR A 169 6.27 -6.23 14.75
CA THR A 169 5.11 -6.23 15.65
C THR A 169 3.85 -6.74 14.99
#